data_AF-A0AAU4SQ85-F1
#
_entry.id   AF-A0AAU4SQ85-F1
#
_cell.length_a   1.000
_cell.length_b   1.000
_cell.length_c   1.000
_cell.angle_alpha   90.00
_cell.angle_beta   90.00
_cell.angle_gamma   90.00
#
_symmetry.space_group_name_H-M   'P 1'
#
loop_
_entity.id
_entity.type
_entity.pdbx_description
1 polymer ?
#
loop_
_entity_poly.entity_id
_entity_poly.type
_entity_poly.pdbx_seq_one_letter_code
_entity_poly.pdbx_strand_id
1 'polypeptide(L)' 'MVAYMASKDPAESLAAVAALRRLADHIEDAAVEQAMRAGWSWPQVAEALGVTRQAVHKKHAKRLIAAGVTLRRRG' A
#
# COMPACT_ATOMS: atom_id res chain seq x y z
N MET A 1 -18.57 -0.85 15.00
CA MET A 1 -17.73 -2.00 15.35
C MET A 1 -18.17 -3.17 14.48
N VAL A 2 -17.40 -3.52 13.45
CA VAL A 2 -17.73 -4.69 12.61
C VAL A 2 -17.31 -5.93 13.41
N ALA A 3 -18.27 -6.74 13.86
CA ALA A 3 -17.97 -7.96 14.59
C ALA A 3 -17.34 -8.97 13.61
N TYR A 4 -16.05 -9.27 13.79
CA TYR A 4 -15.39 -10.36 13.09
C TYR A 4 -15.89 -11.68 13.68
N MET A 5 -16.87 -12.31 13.04
CA MET A 5 -17.19 -13.71 13.33
C MET A 5 -16.11 -14.55 12.66
N ALA A 6 -15.03 -14.83 13.40
CA ALA A 6 -14.05 -15.83 13.00
C ALA A 6 -14.79 -17.15 12.80
N SER A 7 -14.63 -17.78 11.64
CA SER A 7 -15.04 -19.16 11.47
C SER A 7 -14.38 -20.03 12.55
N LYS A 8 -15.06 -21.12 12.95
CA LYS A 8 -14.48 -22.08 13.90
C LYS A 8 -13.25 -22.80 13.31
N ASP A 9 -13.06 -22.76 11.99
CA ASP A 9 -11.90 -23.29 11.31
C ASP A 9 -10.80 -22.23 11.18
N PRO A 10 -9.64 -22.40 11.85
CA PRO A 10 -8.49 -21.51 11.71
C PRO A 10 -8.03 -21.32 10.26
N ALA A 11 -8.19 -22.33 9.39
CA ALA A 11 -7.79 -22.25 7.99
C ALA A 11 -8.61 -21.21 7.22
N GLU A 12 -9.93 -21.18 7.42
CA GLU A 12 -10.82 -20.21 6.79
C GLU A 12 -10.57 -18.79 7.32
N SER A 13 -10.32 -18.65 8.63
CA SER A 13 -9.94 -17.36 9.22
C SER A 13 -8.60 -16.82 8.66
N LEU A 14 -7.59 -17.69 8.50
CA LEU A 14 -6.31 -17.31 7.88
C LEU A 14 -6.46 -16.98 6.39
N ALA A 15 -7.34 -17.69 5.67
CA ALA A 15 -7.66 -17.38 4.28
C ALA A 15 -8.32 -16.00 4.14
N ALA A 16 -9.25 -15.65 5.04
CA ALA A 16 -9.87 -14.33 5.09
C ALA A 16 -8.84 -13.22 5.37
N VAL A 17 -7.95 -13.42 6.36
CA VAL A 17 -6.85 -12.48 6.64
C VAL A 17 -5.93 -12.32 5.43
N ALA A 18 -5.60 -13.40 4.73
CA ALA A 18 -4.79 -13.34 3.52
C ALA A 18 -5.49 -12.57 2.39
N ALA A 19 -6.80 -12.75 2.22
CA ALA A 19 -7.60 -12.00 1.25
C ALA A 19 -7.63 -10.50 1.57
N LEU A 20 -7.85 -10.15 2.83
CA LEU A 20 -7.84 -8.75 3.29
C LEU A 20 -6.47 -8.08 3.10
N ARG A 21 -5.37 -8.80 3.36
CA ARG A 21 -4.02 -8.29 3.09
C ARG A 21 -3.79 -7.99 1.61
N ARG A 22 -4.20 -8.90 0.72
CA ARG A 22 -4.11 -8.66 -0.73
C ARG A 22 -4.93 -7.45 -1.17
N LEU A 23 -6.15 -7.31 -0.65
CA LEU A 23 -6.99 -6.14 -0.92
C LEU A 23 -6.33 -4.85 -0.42
N ALA A 24 -5.80 -4.86 0.81
CA ALA A 24 -5.09 -3.72 1.37
C ALA A 24 -3.86 -3.34 0.52
N ASP A 25 -3.08 -4.32 0.06
CA ASP A 25 -1.95 -4.08 -0.83
C ASP A 25 -2.39 -3.42 -2.16
N HIS A 26 -3.49 -3.87 -2.76
CA HIS A 26 -4.02 -3.26 -3.99
C HIS A 26 -4.52 -1.83 -3.78
N ILE A 27 -5.21 -1.56 -2.68
CA ILE A 27 -5.65 -0.21 -2.33
C ILE A 27 -4.45 0.69 -2.08
N GLU A 28 -3.45 0.22 -1.33
CA GLU A 28 -2.22 0.96 -1.07
C GLU A 28 -1.50 1.29 -2.38
N ASP A 29 -1.35 0.33 -3.30
CA ASP A 29 -0.75 0.54 -4.61
C ASP A 29 -1.46 1.66 -5.39
N ALA A 30 -2.79 1.61 -5.49
CA ALA A 30 -3.57 2.61 -6.20
C ALA A 30 -3.45 4.00 -5.54
N ALA A 31 -3.52 4.07 -4.22
CA ALA A 31 -3.41 5.31 -3.47
C ALA A 31 -2.02 5.95 -3.59
N VAL A 32 -0.95 5.15 -3.49
CA VAL A 32 0.43 5.63 -3.68
C VAL A 32 0.62 6.17 -5.10
N GLU A 33 0.10 5.47 -6.11
CA GLU A 33 0.17 5.95 -7.48
C GLU A 33 -0.55 7.29 -7.67
N GLN A 34 -1.77 7.40 -7.16
CA GLN A 34 -2.54 8.64 -7.19
C GLN A 34 -1.79 9.79 -6.52
N ALA A 35 -1.22 9.56 -5.33
CA ALA A 35 -0.46 10.58 -4.59
C ALA A 35 0.78 11.03 -5.38
N MET A 36 1.54 10.09 -5.95
CA MET A 36 2.72 10.42 -6.74
C MET A 36 2.37 11.18 -8.03
N ARG A 37 1.27 10.82 -8.70
CA ARG A 37 0.74 11.58 -9.85
C ARG A 37 0.24 12.97 -9.45
N ALA A 38 -0.27 13.13 -8.23
CA ALA A 38 -0.64 14.43 -7.65
C ALA A 38 0.57 15.25 -7.16
N GLY A 39 1.80 14.80 -7.41
CA GLY A 39 3.02 15.54 -7.09
C GLY A 39 3.49 15.43 -5.64
N TRP A 40 2.92 14.51 -4.85
CA TRP A 40 3.40 14.25 -3.50
C TRP A 40 4.84 13.75 -3.51
N SER A 41 5.56 14.05 -2.43
CA SER A 41 6.89 13.53 -2.18
C SER A 41 6.85 12.19 -1.43
N TRP A 42 7.91 11.39 -1.56
CA TRP A 42 8.04 10.13 -0.83
C TRP A 42 7.89 10.27 0.69
N PRO A 43 8.43 11.32 1.36
CA PRO A 43 8.16 11.56 2.78
C PRO A 43 6.68 11.73 3.11
N GLN A 44 5.92 12.51 2.32
CA GLN A 44 4.48 12.72 2.57
C GLN A 44 3.68 11.42 2.45
N VAL A 45 3.98 10.60 1.45
CA VAL A 45 3.34 9.28 1.31
C VAL A 45 3.72 8.35 2.48
N ALA A 46 4.98 8.37 2.89
CA ALA A 46 5.47 7.54 4.00
C ALA A 46 4.79 7.93 5.33
N GLU A 47 4.67 9.23 5.59
CA GLU A 47 3.97 9.79 6.75
C GLU A 47 2.51 9.36 6.76
N ALA A 48 1.80 9.52 5.63
CA ALA A 48 0.40 9.11 5.50
C ALA A 48 0.17 7.61 5.73
N LEU A 49 1.13 6.77 5.34
CA LEU A 49 1.08 5.31 5.53
C LEU A 49 1.62 4.85 6.89
N GLY A 50 2.22 5.76 7.69
CA GLY A 50 2.86 5.41 8.96
C GLY A 50 4.08 4.49 8.80
N VAL A 51 4.79 4.59 7.67
CA VAL A 51 5.99 3.78 7.36
C VAL A 51 7.19 4.67 7.08
N THR A 52 8.38 4.06 6.98
CA THR A 52 9.56 4.81 6.59
C THR A 52 9.55 5.14 5.09
N ARG A 53 10.17 6.26 4.71
CA ARG A 53 10.39 6.64 3.31
C ARG A 53 11.07 5.52 2.50
N GLN A 54 12.04 4.84 3.11
CA GLN A 54 12.76 3.73 2.50
C GLN A 54 11.84 2.54 2.24
N ALA A 55 10.95 2.21 3.18
CA ALA A 55 10.00 1.10 3.03
C ALA A 55 9.03 1.34 1.88
N VAL A 56 8.36 2.51 1.85
CA VAL A 56 7.41 2.84 0.78
C VAL A 56 8.10 2.93 -0.58
N HIS A 57 9.29 3.56 -0.64
CA HIS A 57 10.06 3.64 -1.88
C HIS A 57 10.48 2.25 -2.37
N LYS A 58 10.97 1.39 -1.49
CA LYS A 58 11.39 0.02 -1.83
C LYS A 58 10.21 -0.80 -2.39
N LYS A 59 9.02 -0.66 -1.79
CA LYS A 59 7.80 -1.37 -2.21
C LYS A 59 7.29 -0.87 -3.57
N HIS A 60 7.19 0.45 -3.75
CA HIS A 60 6.40 1.04 -4.84
C HIS A 60 7.19 1.55 -6.04
N ALA A 61 8.45 1.98 -5.87
CA ALA A 61 9.15 2.74 -6.92
C ALA A 61 9.25 1.99 -8.26
N LYS A 62 9.54 0.68 -8.24
CA LYS A 62 9.65 -0.12 -9.47
C LYS A 62 8.31 -0.20 -10.23
N ARG A 63 7.21 -0.45 -9.51
CA ARG A 63 5.86 -0.54 -10.09
C ARG A 63 5.44 0.78 -10.71
N LEU A 64 5.70 1.90 -10.02
CA LEU A 64 5.36 3.24 -10.50
C LEU A 64 6.16 3.63 -11.75
N ILE A 65 7.44 3.27 -11.82
CA ILE A 65 8.26 3.46 -13.03
C ILE A 65 7.67 2.67 -14.20
N ALA A 66 7.29 1.41 -13.98
CA ALA A 66 6.64 0.59 -15.00
C ALA A 66 5.27 1.16 -15.44
N ALA A 67 4.55 1.82 -14.53
CA ALA A 67 3.28 2.51 -14.80
C ALA A 67 3.44 3.92 -15.41
N GLY A 68 4.68 4.33 -15.75
CA GLY A 68 4.97 5.62 -16.38
C GLY A 68 4.77 6.83 -15.47
N VAL A 69 4.77 6.65 -14.14
CA VAL A 69 4.67 7.76 -13.19
C VAL A 69 6.00 8.51 -13.14
N THR A 70 5.96 9.81 -13.39
CA THR A 70 7.15 10.67 -13.21
C THR A 70 7.42 10.85 -11.72
N LEU A 71 8.39 10.09 -11.21
CA LEU A 71 8.81 10.19 -9.82
C LEU A 71 9.70 11.42 -9.65
N ARG A 72 9.32 12.31 -8.73
CA ARG A 72 10.12 13.48 -8.37
C ARG A 72 11.49 13.01 -7.86
N ARG A 73 12.59 13.47 -8.47
CA ARG A 73 13.94 13.20 -7.95
C ARG A 73 14.08 13.83 -6.57
N ARG A 74 14.80 13.12 -5.70
CA ARG A 74 15.11 13.50 -4.31
C ARG A 74 15.46 14.99 -4.25
N GLY A 75 14.58 15.80 -3.65
CA GLY A 75 14.97 17.03 -2.96
C GLY A 75 15.45 16.67 -1.57
#